data_AF-A0A7K5A307-F1
#
_entry.id   AF-A0A7K5A307-F1
#
_cell.length_a   1.000
_cell.length_b   1.000
_cell.length_c   1.000
_cell.angle_alpha   90.00
_cell.angle_beta   90.00
_cell.angle_gamma   90.00
#
_symmetry.space_group_name_H-M   'P 1'
#
loop_
_entity.id
_entity.type
_entity.pdbx_description
1 polymer ?
#
loop_
_entity_poly.entity_id
_entity_poly.type
_entity_poly.pdbx_seq_one_letter_code
_entity_poly.pdbx_strand_id
1 'polypeptide(L)'
;SLPVLQALEDGLKKANADPSVKAIMICGDNGKFSAGADIRGFASPKRGGLALGPIVSLIEKSEKPVVAAIEGIALGGGLEVALGCHYRIAHVKAQMGLPEVTIGLLPGAEGTQRLPRLIGVPAALDMITTGRHVPAITALKLGLVDEVVEENTVEAAIRLANKV
;
A
#
# COMPACT_ATOMS: atom_id res chain seq x y z
N SER A 1 -3.51 -12.75 0.70
CA SER A 1 -3.58 -14.21 0.45
C SER A 1 -3.03 -14.50 -0.94
N LEU A 2 -2.69 -15.76 -1.26
CA LEU A 2 -2.13 -16.10 -2.57
C LEU A 2 -3.02 -15.69 -3.76
N PRO A 3 -4.36 -15.87 -3.74
CA PRO A 3 -5.22 -15.42 -4.83
C PRO A 3 -5.17 -13.90 -5.07
N VAL A 4 -5.08 -13.11 -3.99
CA VAL A 4 -4.95 -11.65 -4.10
C VAL A 4 -3.61 -11.24 -4.71
N LEU A 5 -2.52 -11.92 -4.30
CA LEU A 5 -1.19 -11.66 -4.87
C LEU A 5 -1.18 -11.95 -6.37
N GLN A 6 -1.76 -13.08 -6.80
CA GLN A 6 -1.83 -13.48 -8.20
C GLN A 6 -2.66 -12.48 -9.02
N ALA A 7 -3.85 -12.13 -8.53
CA ALA A 7 -4.72 -11.17 -9.22
C ALA A 7 -4.08 -9.78 -9.34
N LEU A 8 -3.35 -9.34 -8.30
CA LEU A 8 -2.64 -8.06 -8.33
C LEU A 8 -1.50 -8.09 -9.36
N GLU A 9 -0.69 -9.14 -9.38
CA GLU A 9 0.39 -9.32 -10.36
C GLU A 9 -0.15 -9.36 -11.80
N ASP A 10 -1.19 -10.16 -12.05
CA ASP A 10 -1.80 -10.32 -13.37
C ASP A 10 -2.45 -9.02 -13.85
N GLY A 11 -3.16 -8.32 -12.96
CA GLY A 11 -3.75 -7.02 -13.23
C GLY A 11 -2.71 -5.97 -13.62
N LEU A 12 -1.60 -5.89 -12.88
CA LEU A 12 -0.48 -4.99 -13.18
C LEU A 12 0.17 -5.31 -14.52
N LYS A 13 0.46 -6.60 -14.79
CA LYS A 13 1.04 -7.04 -16.06
C LYS A 13 0.13 -6.70 -17.25
N LYS A 14 -1.17 -7.01 -17.11
CA LYS A 14 -2.16 -6.70 -18.15
C LYS A 14 -2.27 -5.20 -18.40
N ALA A 15 -2.39 -4.41 -17.33
CA ALA A 15 -2.50 -2.96 -17.43
C ALA A 15 -1.23 -2.36 -18.05
N ASN A 16 -0.03 -2.80 -17.66
CA ASN A 16 1.23 -2.31 -18.23
C ASN A 16 1.36 -2.65 -19.73
N ALA A 17 0.93 -3.84 -20.15
CA ALA A 17 1.02 -4.27 -21.54
C ALA A 17 0.01 -3.59 -22.49
N ASP A 18 -1.11 -3.06 -21.96
CA ASP A 18 -2.16 -2.45 -22.77
C ASP A 18 -1.90 -0.94 -23.02
N PRO A 19 -1.57 -0.48 -24.24
CA PRO A 19 -1.27 0.92 -24.51
C PRO A 19 -2.47 1.88 -24.33
N SER A 20 -3.69 1.36 -24.28
CA SER A 20 -4.90 2.16 -24.02
C SER A 20 -5.02 2.56 -22.54
N VAL A 21 -4.46 1.77 -21.62
CA VAL A 21 -4.41 2.09 -20.19
C VAL A 21 -3.33 3.14 -19.95
N LYS A 22 -3.71 4.27 -19.33
CA LYS A 22 -2.79 5.39 -19.05
C LYS A 22 -2.34 5.47 -17.60
N ALA A 23 -3.16 5.00 -16.66
CA ALA A 23 -2.85 4.97 -15.24
C ALA A 23 -3.53 3.76 -14.59
N ILE A 24 -3.06 3.40 -13.40
CA ILE A 24 -3.57 2.28 -12.61
C ILE A 24 -3.99 2.82 -11.25
N MET A 25 -5.17 2.41 -10.78
CA MET A 25 -5.61 2.68 -9.42
C MET A 25 -5.70 1.36 -8.66
N ILE A 26 -5.14 1.33 -7.47
CA ILE A 26 -5.29 0.23 -6.52
C ILE A 26 -6.17 0.73 -5.37
N CYS A 27 -7.25 0.02 -5.10
CA CYS A 27 -8.18 0.32 -4.02
C CYS A 27 -8.72 -0.99 -3.42
N GLY A 28 -9.32 -0.90 -2.24
CA GLY A 28 -10.07 -2.00 -1.64
C GLY A 28 -11.57 -1.76 -1.71
N ASP A 29 -12.35 -2.84 -1.57
CA ASP A 29 -13.80 -2.80 -1.51
C ASP A 29 -14.28 -2.87 -0.04
N ASN A 30 -15.57 -2.57 0.20
CA ASN A 30 -16.21 -2.63 1.52
C ASN A 30 -15.54 -1.71 2.57
N GLY A 31 -15.08 -0.54 2.12
CA GLY A 31 -14.61 0.55 2.99
C GLY A 31 -13.25 0.34 3.65
N LYS A 32 -12.43 -0.59 3.16
CA LYS A 32 -11.05 -0.81 3.63
C LYS A 32 -10.13 -1.08 2.47
N PHE A 33 -8.95 -0.46 2.46
CA PHE A 33 -7.92 -0.74 1.48
C PHE A 33 -7.33 -2.14 1.66
N SER A 34 -6.66 -2.39 2.79
CA SER A 34 -6.12 -3.71 3.13
C SER A 34 -5.67 -3.76 4.59
N ALA A 35 -6.08 -4.81 5.30
CA ALA A 35 -5.65 -5.09 6.67
C ALA A 35 -4.30 -5.83 6.75
N GLY A 36 -3.66 -6.11 5.61
CA GLY A 36 -2.38 -6.81 5.54
C GLY A 36 -2.51 -8.31 5.25
N ALA A 37 -1.45 -9.05 5.54
CA ALA A 37 -1.38 -10.48 5.29
C ALA A 37 -2.36 -11.27 6.17
N ASP A 38 -2.86 -12.39 5.64
CA ASP A 38 -3.74 -13.28 6.40
C ASP A 38 -2.92 -14.03 7.46
N ILE A 39 -3.11 -13.65 8.72
CA ILE A 39 -2.33 -14.17 9.85
C ILE A 39 -2.48 -15.68 10.04
N ARG A 40 -3.60 -16.28 9.60
CA ARG A 40 -3.85 -17.72 9.68
C ARG A 40 -2.85 -18.52 8.85
N GLY A 41 -2.27 -17.91 7.82
CA GLY A 41 -1.27 -18.51 6.95
C GLY A 41 0.15 -18.56 7.54
N PHE A 42 0.46 -17.84 8.62
CA PHE A 42 1.83 -17.73 9.12
C PHE A 42 2.35 -19.00 9.80
N ALA A 43 1.48 -19.86 10.32
CA ALA A 43 1.88 -21.14 10.93
C ALA A 43 2.19 -22.24 9.90
N SER A 44 1.87 -22.03 8.62
CA SER A 44 2.10 -23.01 7.56
C SER A 44 3.53 -22.91 7.02
N PRO A 45 4.21 -24.05 6.70
CA PRO A 45 5.52 -24.01 6.06
C PRO A 45 5.45 -23.14 4.80
N LYS A 46 6.40 -22.21 4.63
CA LYS A 46 6.51 -21.39 3.41
C LYS A 46 6.69 -22.32 2.21
N ARG A 47 5.61 -22.62 1.51
CA ARG A 47 5.65 -23.27 0.21
C ARG A 47 6.16 -22.21 -0.78
N GLY A 48 7.17 -22.55 -1.58
CA GLY A 48 7.64 -21.69 -2.67
C GLY A 48 6.46 -21.16 -3.47
N GLY A 49 6.45 -19.86 -3.77
CA GLY A 49 5.30 -19.20 -4.37
C GLY A 49 5.45 -17.68 -4.40
N LEU A 50 4.42 -17.04 -4.95
CA LEU A 50 4.35 -15.60 -5.12
C LEU A 50 4.46 -14.86 -3.78
N ALA A 51 5.38 -13.91 -3.70
CA ALA A 51 5.64 -13.10 -2.52
C ALA A 51 5.21 -11.65 -2.77
N LEU A 52 4.84 -10.94 -1.71
CA LEU A 52 4.38 -9.56 -1.82
C LEU A 52 5.48 -8.61 -2.31
N GLY A 53 6.72 -8.74 -1.81
CA GLY A 53 7.85 -7.87 -2.18
C GLY A 53 8.06 -7.70 -3.69
N PRO A 54 8.20 -8.78 -4.47
CA PRO A 54 8.31 -8.69 -5.92
C PRO A 54 7.14 -7.98 -6.61
N ILE A 55 5.91 -8.11 -6.09
CA ILE A 55 4.74 -7.41 -6.63
C ILE A 55 4.82 -5.92 -6.30
N VAL A 56 5.22 -5.55 -5.08
CA VAL A 56 5.45 -4.14 -4.72
C VAL A 56 6.51 -3.52 -5.61
N SER A 57 7.61 -4.24 -5.90
CA SER A 57 8.61 -3.79 -6.87
C SER A 57 8.08 -3.69 -8.31
N LEU A 58 7.11 -4.53 -8.70
CA LEU A 58 6.45 -4.44 -10.01
C LEU A 58 5.58 -3.18 -10.10
N ILE A 59 4.90 -2.80 -9.02
CA ILE A 59 4.15 -1.55 -8.94
C ILE A 59 5.09 -0.36 -9.13
N GLU A 60 6.17 -0.31 -8.33
CA GLU A 60 7.15 0.80 -8.35
C GLU A 60 7.88 0.95 -9.69
N LYS A 61 8.03 -0.16 -10.44
CA LYS A 61 8.65 -0.15 -11.78
C LYS A 61 7.65 0.08 -12.91
N SER A 62 6.36 0.30 -12.62
CA SER A 62 5.38 0.57 -13.68
C SER A 62 5.75 1.88 -14.38
N GLU A 63 5.76 1.86 -15.71
CA GLU A 63 5.93 3.07 -16.52
C GLU A 63 4.65 3.93 -16.54
N LYS A 64 3.58 3.47 -15.89
CA LYS A 64 2.30 4.16 -15.78
C LYS A 64 2.12 4.68 -14.37
N PRO A 65 1.53 5.86 -14.16
CA PRO A 65 1.15 6.32 -12.83
C PRO A 65 0.30 5.27 -12.11
N VAL A 66 0.69 4.88 -10.89
CA VAL A 66 -0.08 3.99 -10.02
C VAL A 66 -0.50 4.75 -8.77
N VAL A 67 -1.79 4.81 -8.51
CA VAL A 67 -2.39 5.56 -7.40
C VAL A 67 -3.03 4.59 -6.41
N ALA A 68 -2.62 4.64 -5.14
CA ALA A 68 -3.32 3.99 -4.04
C ALA A 68 -4.46 4.89 -3.53
N ALA A 69 -5.71 4.43 -3.63
CA ALA A 69 -6.88 5.09 -3.08
C ALA A 69 -7.27 4.42 -1.74
N ILE A 70 -6.88 5.02 -0.62
CA ILE A 70 -6.88 4.41 0.70
C ILE A 70 -8.14 4.78 1.49
N GLU A 71 -9.11 3.87 1.51
CA GLU A 71 -10.24 3.88 2.44
C GLU A 71 -9.95 3.07 3.71
N GLY A 72 -10.52 3.50 4.84
CA GLY A 72 -10.52 2.73 6.09
C GLY A 72 -9.13 2.44 6.66
N ILE A 73 -8.51 1.32 6.29
CA ILE A 73 -7.21 0.90 6.82
C ILE A 73 -6.26 0.42 5.73
N ALA A 74 -4.98 0.78 5.87
CA ALA A 74 -3.85 0.21 5.14
C ALA A 74 -2.80 -0.24 6.16
N LEU A 75 -2.79 -1.53 6.51
CA LEU A 75 -1.94 -2.07 7.57
C LEU A 75 -0.99 -3.16 7.05
N GLY A 76 0.23 -3.18 7.59
CA GLY A 76 1.28 -4.15 7.28
C GLY A 76 1.52 -4.26 5.78
N GLY A 77 1.43 -5.48 5.23
CA GLY A 77 1.50 -5.70 3.78
C GLY A 77 0.53 -4.84 2.94
N GLY A 78 -0.60 -4.40 3.49
CA GLY A 78 -1.48 -3.43 2.83
C GLY A 78 -0.81 -2.06 2.66
N LEU A 79 -0.17 -1.55 3.71
CA LEU A 79 0.62 -0.33 3.60
C LEU A 79 1.84 -0.53 2.69
N GLU A 80 2.47 -1.70 2.70
CA GLU A 80 3.59 -2.00 1.79
C GLU A 80 3.18 -1.95 0.31
N VAL A 81 1.96 -2.38 -0.04
CA VAL A 81 1.40 -2.17 -1.40
C VAL A 81 1.28 -0.67 -1.72
N ALA A 82 0.71 0.11 -0.80
CA ALA A 82 0.56 1.54 -1.00
C ALA A 82 1.91 2.28 -1.10
N LEU A 83 2.93 1.84 -0.37
CA LEU A 83 4.30 2.37 -0.45
C LEU A 83 4.97 2.08 -1.79
N GLY A 84 4.58 1.02 -2.51
CA GLY A 84 5.05 0.75 -3.86
C GLY A 84 4.37 1.60 -4.94
N CYS A 85 3.20 2.18 -4.65
CA CYS A 85 2.50 3.04 -5.59
C CYS A 85 3.23 4.37 -5.77
N HIS A 86 3.03 5.02 -6.92
CA HIS A 86 3.63 6.34 -7.20
C HIS A 86 2.95 7.43 -6.36
N TYR A 87 1.63 7.34 -6.24
CA TYR A 87 0.81 8.26 -5.47
C TYR A 87 -0.08 7.54 -4.46
N ARG A 88 -0.44 8.22 -3.37
CA ARG A 88 -1.28 7.74 -2.28
C ARG A 88 -2.26 8.84 -1.87
N ILE A 89 -3.55 8.58 -2.04
CA ILE A 89 -4.64 9.42 -1.55
C ILE A 89 -5.33 8.67 -0.42
N ALA A 90 -5.61 9.35 0.69
CA ALA A 90 -6.30 8.73 1.82
C ALA A 90 -7.59 9.47 2.16
N HIS A 91 -8.62 8.72 2.54
CA HIS A 91 -9.79 9.30 3.17
C HIS A 91 -9.43 9.84 4.56
N VAL A 92 -10.07 10.91 5.02
CA VAL A 92 -9.76 11.58 6.30
C VAL A 92 -9.85 10.65 7.52
N LYS A 93 -10.69 9.63 7.44
CA LYS A 93 -10.86 8.62 8.51
C LYS A 93 -9.87 7.44 8.40
N ALA A 94 -9.02 7.42 7.39
CA ALA A 94 -8.11 6.31 7.17
C ALA A 94 -7.03 6.20 8.25
N GLN A 95 -6.57 4.98 8.50
CA GLN A 95 -5.46 4.66 9.41
C GLN A 95 -4.41 3.82 8.68
N MET A 96 -3.13 4.14 8.87
CA MET A 96 -2.00 3.46 8.24
C MET A 96 -0.99 2.99 9.28
N GLY A 97 -0.37 1.85 9.07
CA GLY A 97 0.68 1.38 9.99
C GLY A 97 1.36 0.09 9.56
N LEU A 98 2.48 -0.22 10.21
CA LEU A 98 3.25 -1.44 10.04
C LEU A 98 3.29 -2.23 11.36
N PRO A 99 2.19 -2.90 11.77
CA PRO A 99 2.05 -3.55 13.06
C PRO A 99 2.70 -4.93 13.16
N GLU A 100 3.52 -5.36 12.19
CA GLU A 100 4.15 -6.68 12.16
C GLU A 100 4.93 -7.02 13.45
N VAL A 101 5.53 -6.02 14.10
CA VAL A 101 6.25 -6.18 15.38
C VAL A 101 5.36 -6.73 16.49
N THR A 102 4.06 -6.40 16.47
CA THR A 102 3.09 -6.84 17.49
C THR A 102 2.81 -8.34 17.45
N ILE A 103 3.20 -9.01 16.35
CA ILE A 103 3.09 -10.46 16.16
C ILE A 103 4.48 -11.12 15.98
N GLY A 104 5.54 -10.45 16.42
CA GLY A 104 6.91 -10.99 16.38
C GLY A 104 7.54 -11.03 14.98
N LEU A 105 7.03 -10.23 14.04
CA LEU A 105 7.53 -10.12 12.67
C LEU A 105 8.05 -8.70 12.39
N LEU A 106 8.50 -8.46 11.17
CA LEU A 106 8.86 -7.14 10.66
C LEU A 106 8.27 -6.93 9.25
N PRO A 107 8.17 -5.67 8.77
CA PRO A 107 7.63 -5.36 7.43
C PRO A 107 8.53 -5.92 6.33
N GLY A 108 8.07 -7.03 5.74
CA GLY A 108 8.89 -7.93 4.91
C GLY A 108 8.77 -7.72 3.40
N ALA A 109 7.83 -6.91 2.92
CA ALA A 109 7.70 -6.51 1.51
C ALA A 109 8.34 -5.14 1.26
N GLU A 110 9.53 -4.98 1.83
CA GLU A 110 10.38 -3.78 1.84
C GLU A 110 9.79 -2.53 2.51
N GLY A 111 8.80 -2.67 3.39
CA GLY A 111 8.33 -1.57 4.24
C GLY A 111 9.46 -0.95 5.08
N THR A 112 10.40 -1.77 5.57
CA THR A 112 11.61 -1.29 6.29
C THR A 112 12.57 -0.47 5.42
N GLN A 113 12.45 -0.57 4.09
CA GLN A 113 13.28 0.17 3.15
C GLN A 113 12.56 1.41 2.62
N ARG A 114 11.30 1.27 2.19
CA ARG A 114 10.54 2.37 1.58
C ARG A 114 10.08 3.41 2.61
N LEU A 115 9.60 2.98 3.78
CA LEU A 115 9.08 3.92 4.77
C LEU A 115 10.12 4.95 5.24
N PRO A 116 11.35 4.60 5.66
CA PRO A 116 12.34 5.60 6.07
C PRO A 116 12.80 6.52 4.93
N ARG A 117 12.73 6.08 3.66
CA ARG A 117 13.01 6.93 2.50
C ARG A 117 11.91 7.97 2.27
N LEU A 118 10.67 7.62 2.63
CA LEU A 118 9.50 8.47 2.42
C LEU A 118 9.30 9.48 3.57
N ILE A 119 9.35 9.02 4.82
CA ILE A 119 8.99 9.84 6.00
C ILE A 119 10.16 10.14 6.95
N GLY A 120 11.37 9.75 6.55
CA GLY A 120 12.58 9.87 7.35
C GLY A 120 12.74 8.76 8.41
N VAL A 121 13.99 8.50 8.78
CA VAL A 121 14.37 7.44 9.72
C VAL A 121 13.68 7.55 11.09
N PRO A 122 13.61 8.72 11.76
CA PRO A 122 13.01 8.80 13.09
C PRO A 122 11.52 8.42 13.11
N ALA A 123 10.73 8.92 12.16
CA ALA A 123 9.30 8.61 12.09
C ALA A 123 9.06 7.16 11.68
N ALA A 124 9.87 6.63 10.76
CA ALA A 124 9.80 5.22 10.38
C ALA A 124 10.17 4.27 11.52
N LEU A 125 11.21 4.59 12.31
CA LEU A 125 11.55 3.81 13.51
C LEU A 125 10.39 3.75 14.48
N ASP A 126 9.83 4.91 14.86
CA ASP A 126 8.66 4.98 15.74
C ASP A 126 7.49 4.14 15.22
N MET A 127 7.10 4.29 13.94
CA MET A 127 6.00 3.52 13.36
C MET A 127 6.28 2.00 13.32
N ILE A 128 7.49 1.59 12.91
CA ILE A 128 7.84 0.17 12.72
C ILE A 128 8.03 -0.53 14.06
N THR A 129 8.71 0.09 15.04
CA THR A 129 9.05 -0.57 16.31
C THR A 129 7.89 -0.55 17.30
N THR A 130 6.98 0.43 17.22
CA THR A 130 5.77 0.44 18.06
C THR A 130 4.60 -0.28 17.40
N GLY A 131 4.59 -0.39 16.07
CA GLY A 131 3.46 -0.91 15.31
C GLY A 131 2.23 0.00 15.36
N ARG A 132 2.36 1.25 15.82
CA ARG A 132 1.21 2.14 16.02
C ARG A 132 0.54 2.51 14.69
N HIS A 133 -0.77 2.75 14.76
CA HIS A 133 -1.53 3.29 13.64
C HIS A 133 -1.41 4.81 13.58
N VAL A 134 -1.33 5.33 12.37
CA VAL A 134 -1.20 6.75 12.04
C VAL A 134 -2.46 7.22 11.32
N PRO A 135 -3.17 8.23 11.86
CA PRO A 135 -4.31 8.84 11.18
C PRO A 135 -3.91 9.57 9.89
N ALA A 136 -4.82 9.64 8.92
CA ALA A 136 -4.60 10.27 7.62
C ALA A 136 -3.99 11.68 7.68
N ILE A 137 -4.48 12.55 8.56
CA ILE A 137 -3.94 13.91 8.73
C ILE A 137 -2.48 13.89 9.19
N THR A 138 -2.11 12.97 10.08
CA THR A 138 -0.71 12.81 10.50
C THR A 138 0.12 12.18 9.39
N ALA A 139 -0.43 11.21 8.66
CA ALA A 139 0.22 10.60 7.50
C ALA A 139 0.57 11.65 6.43
N LEU A 140 -0.35 12.59 6.16
CA LEU A 140 -0.11 13.71 5.24
C LEU A 140 1.04 14.60 5.72
N LYS A 141 1.05 14.97 7.00
CA LYS A 141 2.12 15.80 7.60
C LYS A 141 3.50 15.12 7.54
N LEU A 142 3.53 13.80 7.60
CA LEU A 142 4.76 13.01 7.51
C LEU A 142 5.23 12.78 6.06
N GLY A 143 4.41 13.11 5.06
CA GLY A 143 4.67 12.76 3.66
C GLY A 143 4.38 11.30 3.30
N LEU A 144 3.65 10.57 4.16
CA LEU A 144 3.25 9.19 3.90
C LEU A 144 2.17 9.10 2.82
N VAL A 145 1.29 10.10 2.75
CA VAL A 145 0.25 10.23 1.71
C VAL A 145 0.37 11.61 1.07
N ASP A 146 -0.05 11.71 -0.19
CA ASP A 146 0.09 12.91 -1.01
C ASP A 146 -1.13 13.82 -0.88
N GLU A 147 -2.31 13.24 -0.64
CA GLU A 147 -3.57 13.98 -0.46
C GLU A 147 -4.46 13.28 0.58
N VAL A 148 -5.22 14.08 1.34
CA VAL A 148 -6.28 13.60 2.22
C VAL A 148 -7.60 14.24 1.83
N VAL A 149 -8.64 13.43 1.65
CA VAL A 149 -9.95 13.87 1.19
C VAL A 149 -11.07 13.40 2.13
N GLU A 150 -12.19 14.12 2.14
CA GLU A 150 -13.42 13.71 2.84
C GLU A 150 -14.42 12.99 1.91
N GLU A 151 -14.22 13.15 0.60
CA GLU A 151 -15.02 12.49 -0.43
C GLU A 151 -14.49 11.09 -0.74
N ASN A 152 -15.09 10.43 -1.73
CA ASN A 152 -14.66 9.13 -2.20
C ASN A 152 -13.22 9.17 -2.76
N THR A 153 -12.31 8.39 -2.17
CA THR A 153 -10.90 8.33 -2.62
C THR A 153 -10.73 7.85 -4.06
N VAL A 154 -11.67 7.06 -4.60
CA VAL A 154 -11.65 6.61 -6.00
C VAL A 154 -11.81 7.79 -6.95
N GLU A 155 -12.75 8.68 -6.68
CA GLU A 155 -12.97 9.88 -7.50
C GLU A 155 -11.75 10.81 -7.44
N ALA A 156 -11.18 10.99 -6.25
CA ALA A 156 -9.95 11.75 -6.08
C ALA A 156 -8.77 11.14 -6.85
N ALA A 157 -8.61 9.81 -6.81
CA ALA A 157 -7.56 9.10 -7.54
C ALA A 157 -7.71 9.21 -9.06
N ILE A 158 -8.95 9.14 -9.58
CA ILE A 158 -9.22 9.37 -11.00
C ILE A 158 -8.85 10.80 -11.40
N ARG A 159 -9.20 11.80 -10.59
CA ARG A 159 -8.81 13.20 -10.86
C ARG A 159 -7.31 13.38 -10.85
N LEU A 160 -6.60 12.76 -9.91
CA LEU A 160 -5.13 12.81 -9.85
C LEU A 160 -4.52 12.15 -11.09
N ALA A 161 -5.00 10.96 -11.46
CA ALA A 161 -4.54 10.23 -12.64
C ALA A 161 -4.71 10.99 -13.95
N ASN A 162 -5.70 11.90 -14.05
CA ASN A 162 -5.91 12.75 -15.23
C ASN A 162 -5.00 13.98 -15.27
N LYS A 163 -4.32 14.33 -14.16
CA LYS A 163 -3.42 15.48 -14.07
C LYS A 163 -1.96 15.13 -14.35
N VAL A 164 -1.60 13.86 -14.20
CA VAL A 164 -0.22 13.34 -14.26
C VAL A 164 0.06 12.62 -15.58
#